data_AF-A0A3P6RVK5-F1
#
_entry.id   AF-A0A3P6RVK5-F1
#
_cell.length_a   1.000
_cell.length_b   1.000
_cell.length_c   1.000
_cell.angle_alpha   90.00
_cell.angle_beta   90.00
_cell.angle_gamma   90.00
#
_symmetry.space_group_name_H-M   'P 1'
#
loop_
_entity.id
_entity.type
_entity.pdbx_description
1 polymer ?
#
loop_
_entity_poly.entity_id
_entity_poly.type
_entity_poly.pdbx_seq_one_letter_code
_entity_poly.pdbx_strand_id
1 'polypeptide(L)'
;MSERNSPIKQMYLDKLVQLNLEKQNLEVSFFCLLESSAAADEVTKVLGHEFQLQKTHGRRNPYCEVCMGTIWRMVQSWRRCKVCGIRVHDKCANEVRRVCAGVAASRRDFRLATSICEERGLCAQNYACAECEAPLAYDGPVNQQPRLCEYTGLLFCSRCHWADQWSIPARIIHNMDARPRPVCRAAKQLLAIIDNRPLIDLSQVNPSLIKYHKELKRVQQLRRNFLLMKCYFVSCRVSFTF
;
A
#
# COMPACT_ATOMS: atom_id res chain seq x y z
N MET A 1 5.18 -5.59 -75.43
CA MET A 1 6.36 -5.76 -74.54
C MET A 1 5.90 -5.47 -73.12
N SER A 2 5.72 -6.49 -72.28
CA SER A 2 5.33 -6.32 -70.87
C SER A 2 6.12 -7.33 -70.04
N GLU A 3 7.18 -6.85 -69.40
CA GLU A 3 8.08 -7.69 -68.61
C GLU A 3 7.38 -8.24 -67.35
N ARG A 4 7.20 -9.56 -67.36
CA ARG A 4 7.04 -10.52 -66.24
C ARG A 4 7.26 -9.98 -64.82
N ASN A 5 6.29 -10.21 -63.95
CA ASN A 5 6.50 -10.25 -62.51
C ASN A 5 7.25 -11.56 -62.17
N SER A 6 8.59 -11.51 -62.18
CA SER A 6 9.44 -12.65 -61.83
C SER A 6 9.24 -13.00 -60.34
N PRO A 7 9.15 -14.28 -59.95
CA PRO A 7 9.01 -14.68 -58.55
C PRO A 7 10.11 -14.10 -57.66
N ILE A 8 11.28 -13.84 -58.23
CA ILE A 8 12.40 -13.18 -57.55
C ILE A 8 12.08 -11.70 -57.24
N LYS A 9 11.47 -10.96 -58.17
CA LYS A 9 11.06 -9.56 -57.95
C LYS A 9 10.00 -9.46 -56.85
N GLN A 10 9.08 -10.44 -56.80
CA GLN A 10 8.04 -10.50 -55.78
C GLN A 10 8.63 -10.78 -54.39
N MET A 11 9.58 -11.70 -54.29
CA MET A 11 10.32 -11.96 -53.04
C MET A 11 11.04 -10.71 -52.49
N TYR A 12 11.67 -9.90 -53.36
CA TYR A 12 12.31 -8.66 -52.94
C TYR A 12 11.31 -7.59 -52.49
N LEU A 13 10.16 -7.47 -53.18
CA LEU A 13 9.07 -6.57 -52.78
C LEU A 13 8.51 -6.95 -51.40
N ASP A 14 8.25 -8.23 -51.17
CA ASP A 14 7.76 -8.72 -49.87
C ASP A 14 8.79 -8.45 -48.76
N LYS A 15 10.09 -8.64 -49.05
CA LYS A 15 11.15 -8.33 -48.09
C LYS A 15 11.25 -6.84 -47.78
N LEU A 16 11.08 -5.97 -48.78
CA LEU A 16 11.05 -4.52 -48.58
C LEU A 16 9.86 -4.09 -47.71
N VAL A 17 8.68 -4.68 -47.93
CA VAL A 17 7.49 -4.42 -47.10
C VAL A 17 7.74 -4.87 -45.67
N GLN A 18 8.30 -6.07 -45.46
CA GLN A 18 8.66 -6.56 -44.13
C GLN A 18 9.63 -5.62 -43.40
N LEU A 19 10.71 -5.20 -44.08
CA LEU A 19 11.71 -4.31 -43.49
C LEU A 19 11.13 -2.93 -43.16
N ASN A 20 10.21 -2.40 -43.97
CA ASN A 20 9.53 -1.15 -43.68
C ASN A 20 8.59 -1.25 -42.46
N LEU A 21 7.89 -2.38 -42.30
CA LEU A 21 7.07 -2.64 -41.12
C LEU A 21 7.93 -2.80 -39.85
N GLU A 22 9.07 -3.49 -39.95
CA GLU A 22 10.03 -3.59 -38.84
C GLU A 22 10.62 -2.21 -38.49
N LYS A 23 10.98 -1.41 -39.50
CA LYS A 23 11.44 -0.04 -39.30
C LYS A 23 10.38 0.83 -38.61
N GLN A 24 9.12 0.76 -39.04
CA GLN A 24 8.03 1.49 -38.40
C GLN A 24 7.81 1.02 -36.95
N ASN A 25 7.87 -0.29 -36.68
CA ASN A 25 7.76 -0.80 -35.31
C ASN A 25 8.92 -0.34 -34.43
N LEU A 26 10.14 -0.31 -34.97
CA LEU A 26 11.31 0.20 -34.27
C LEU A 26 11.21 1.71 -34.02
N GLU A 27 10.76 2.50 -35.00
CA GLU A 27 10.53 3.95 -34.85
C GLU A 27 9.42 4.24 -33.83
N VAL A 28 8.32 3.49 -33.84
CA VAL A 28 7.25 3.59 -32.83
C VAL A 28 7.78 3.18 -31.45
N SER A 29 8.56 2.10 -31.35
CA SER A 29 9.16 1.68 -30.08
C SER A 29 10.15 2.72 -29.54
N PHE A 30 10.93 3.35 -30.44
CA PHE A 30 11.88 4.40 -30.11
C PHE A 30 11.17 5.68 -29.67
N PHE A 31 10.06 6.04 -30.32
CA PHE A 31 9.21 7.15 -29.90
C PHE A 31 8.55 6.88 -28.52
N CYS A 32 8.04 5.68 -28.27
CA CYS A 32 7.56 5.26 -26.94
C CYS A 32 8.68 5.30 -25.87
N LEU A 33 9.91 4.93 -26.24
CA LEU A 33 11.08 5.01 -25.35
C LEU A 33 11.49 6.47 -25.09
N LEU A 34 11.43 7.34 -26.10
CA LEU A 34 11.69 8.77 -25.97
C LEU A 34 10.63 9.45 -25.08
N GLU A 35 9.33 9.14 -25.24
CA GLU A 35 8.27 9.55 -24.31
C GLU A 35 8.53 9.05 -22.89
N SER A 36 9.09 7.83 -22.74
CA SER A 36 9.45 7.30 -21.42
C SER A 36 10.70 7.95 -20.81
N SER A 37 11.57 8.56 -21.62
CA SER A 37 12.80 9.26 -21.17
C SER A 37 12.62 10.77 -20.99
N ALA A 38 11.63 11.39 -21.65
CA ALA A 38 11.32 12.81 -21.54
C ALA A 38 10.45 13.15 -20.31
N ALA A 39 9.82 12.16 -19.67
CA ALA A 39 9.18 12.30 -18.38
C ALA A 39 10.21 12.10 -17.26
N ALA A 40 11.06 13.10 -17.01
CA ALA A 40 11.75 13.18 -15.72
C ALA A 40 10.66 13.28 -14.64
N ASP A 41 10.40 12.17 -13.96
CA ASP A 41 9.39 12.00 -12.91
C ASP A 41 9.54 13.11 -11.86
N GLU A 42 8.71 14.15 -11.94
CA GLU A 42 8.66 15.19 -10.93
C GLU A 42 8.02 14.59 -9.67
N VAL A 43 8.89 14.09 -8.78
CA VAL A 43 8.50 13.51 -7.49
C VAL A 43 7.98 14.62 -6.58
N THR A 44 6.66 14.71 -6.45
CA THR A 44 6.02 15.65 -5.53
C THR A 44 6.07 15.10 -4.11
N LYS A 45 6.64 15.88 -3.18
CA LYS A 45 6.74 15.51 -1.76
C LYS A 45 5.83 16.38 -0.90
N VAL A 46 4.85 15.75 -0.24
CA VAL A 46 3.89 16.43 0.65
C VAL A 46 3.71 15.60 1.91
N LEU A 47 3.90 16.19 3.10
CA LEU A 47 3.75 15.51 4.40
C LEU A 47 4.45 14.13 4.48
N GLY A 48 5.64 14.02 3.89
CA GLY A 48 6.43 12.79 3.84
C GLY A 48 5.93 11.74 2.84
N HIS A 49 4.87 12.02 2.08
CA HIS A 49 4.48 11.19 0.93
C HIS A 49 5.40 11.50 -0.24
N GLU A 50 5.86 10.44 -0.90
CA GLU A 50 6.59 10.56 -2.15
C GLU A 50 5.69 10.13 -3.31
N PHE A 51 5.11 11.10 -4.00
CA PHE A 51 4.11 10.89 -5.04
C PHE A 51 4.73 10.71 -6.42
N GLN A 52 4.37 9.61 -7.07
CA GLN A 52 4.72 9.33 -8.45
C GLN A 52 3.48 9.44 -9.33
N LEU A 53 3.62 10.08 -10.48
CA LEU A 53 2.57 10.13 -11.50
C LEU A 53 2.31 8.70 -11.98
N GLN A 54 1.04 8.34 -12.11
CA GLN A 54 0.66 6.99 -12.52
C GLN A 54 0.21 6.99 -13.97
N LYS A 55 0.65 5.95 -14.70
CA LYS A 55 0.22 5.71 -16.07
C LYS A 55 -1.29 5.45 -16.15
N THR A 56 -1.86 5.61 -17.33
CA THR A 56 -3.29 5.46 -17.59
C THR A 56 -3.76 3.98 -17.64
N HIS A 57 -2.83 3.02 -17.60
CA HIS A 57 -3.14 1.58 -17.68
C HIS A 57 -3.86 1.03 -16.44
N GLY A 58 -4.74 0.04 -16.68
CA GLY A 58 -5.38 -0.78 -15.66
C GLY A 58 -6.89 -0.92 -15.86
N ARG A 59 -7.47 -1.99 -15.29
CA ARG A 59 -8.88 -2.35 -15.53
C ARG A 59 -9.91 -1.52 -14.75
N ARG A 60 -9.60 -1.03 -13.55
CA ARG A 60 -10.57 -0.33 -12.67
C ARG A 60 -10.11 1.04 -12.21
N ASN A 61 -10.96 2.05 -12.38
CA ASN A 61 -10.67 3.42 -11.97
C ASN A 61 -10.55 3.52 -10.44
N PRO A 62 -9.43 4.02 -9.88
CA PRO A 62 -9.27 4.17 -8.45
C PRO A 62 -10.10 5.34 -7.92
N TYR A 63 -10.29 5.41 -6.60
CA TYR A 63 -10.84 6.59 -5.92
C TYR A 63 -9.70 7.44 -5.34
N CYS A 64 -9.88 8.76 -5.38
CA CYS A 64 -9.02 9.71 -4.69
C CYS A 64 -9.32 9.67 -3.19
N GLU A 65 -8.29 9.47 -2.38
CA GLU A 65 -8.42 9.39 -0.92
C GLU A 65 -8.58 10.76 -0.24
N VAL A 66 -8.53 11.86 -1.01
CA VAL A 66 -8.74 13.23 -0.51
C VAL A 66 -10.16 13.72 -0.81
N CYS A 67 -10.51 13.85 -2.09
CA CYS A 67 -11.82 14.37 -2.50
C CYS A 67 -12.92 13.30 -2.57
N MET A 68 -12.57 12.02 -2.41
CA MET A 68 -13.47 10.86 -2.51
C MET A 68 -14.07 10.60 -3.90
N GLY A 69 -13.68 11.39 -4.91
CA GLY A 69 -14.11 11.20 -6.29
C GLY A 69 -13.38 10.06 -7.01
N THR A 70 -14.04 9.47 -8.00
CA THR A 70 -13.43 8.55 -8.95
C THR A 70 -12.33 9.27 -9.74
N ILE A 71 -11.19 8.61 -9.87
CA ILE A 71 -10.08 9.03 -10.72
C ILE A 71 -10.27 8.39 -12.10
N TRP A 72 -10.69 9.19 -13.06
CA TRP A 72 -10.89 8.75 -14.44
C TRP A 72 -9.56 8.73 -15.19
N ARG A 73 -8.81 7.63 -15.05
CA ARG A 73 -7.42 7.54 -15.53
C ARG A 73 -7.18 7.82 -17.01
N MET A 74 -8.19 7.70 -17.87
CA MET A 74 -8.07 8.01 -19.29
C MET A 74 -8.06 9.51 -19.58
N VAL A 75 -8.56 10.34 -18.64
CA VAL A 75 -8.77 11.78 -18.83
C VAL A 75 -8.25 12.63 -17.67
N GLN A 76 -7.84 12.02 -16.55
CA GLN A 76 -7.33 12.69 -15.37
C GLN A 76 -5.94 12.13 -15.01
N SER A 77 -5.00 13.04 -14.78
CA SER A 77 -3.73 12.74 -14.12
C SER A 77 -3.96 12.41 -12.65
N TRP A 78 -3.20 11.44 -12.15
CA TRP A 78 -3.30 11.02 -10.76
C TRP A 78 -1.97 10.49 -10.25
N ARG A 79 -1.79 10.64 -8.94
CA ARG A 79 -0.56 10.27 -8.26
C ARG A 79 -0.83 9.17 -7.25
N ARG A 80 0.18 8.34 -7.04
CA ARG A 80 0.21 7.33 -5.97
C ARG A 80 1.47 7.52 -5.17
N CYS A 81 1.34 7.53 -3.84
CA CYS A 81 2.53 7.50 -3.00
C CYS A 81 3.21 6.13 -3.13
N LYS A 82 4.50 6.11 -3.46
CA LYS A 82 5.26 4.86 -3.60
C LYS A 82 5.44 4.09 -2.29
N VAL A 83 5.27 4.78 -1.15
CA VAL A 83 5.50 4.22 0.18
C VAL A 83 4.22 3.66 0.80
N CYS A 84 3.20 4.50 1.03
CA CYS A 84 1.94 4.06 1.67
C CYS A 84 0.85 3.67 0.69
N GLY A 85 1.03 3.93 -0.61
CA GLY A 85 0.06 3.60 -1.64
C GLY A 85 -1.20 4.46 -1.67
N ILE A 86 -1.27 5.58 -0.92
CA ILE A 86 -2.39 6.54 -1.02
C ILE A 86 -2.50 7.05 -2.46
N ARG A 87 -3.74 7.14 -2.96
CA ARG A 87 -4.05 7.54 -4.34
C ARG A 87 -4.79 8.86 -4.32
N VAL A 88 -4.35 9.80 -5.15
CA VAL A 88 -4.91 11.14 -5.21
C VAL A 88 -5.00 11.59 -6.66
N HIS A 89 -6.00 12.40 -7.01
CA HIS A 89 -5.89 13.22 -8.21
C HIS A 89 -4.63 14.06 -8.12
N ASP A 90 -4.03 14.38 -9.27
CA ASP A 90 -2.85 15.23 -9.33
C ASP A 90 -3.09 16.59 -8.62
N LYS A 91 -4.23 17.23 -8.90
CA LYS A 91 -4.68 18.46 -8.22
C LYS A 91 -4.91 18.33 -6.71
N CYS A 92 -5.19 17.12 -6.21
CA CYS A 92 -5.47 16.88 -4.79
C CYS A 92 -4.19 16.53 -4.00
N ALA A 93 -3.02 16.45 -4.63
CA ALA A 93 -1.78 16.04 -3.96
C ALA A 93 -1.39 16.95 -2.78
N ASN A 94 -1.62 18.26 -2.92
CA ASN A 94 -1.31 19.26 -1.89
C ASN A 94 -2.38 19.36 -0.79
N GLU A 95 -3.55 18.74 -0.98
CA GLU A 95 -4.67 18.75 -0.04
C GLU A 95 -4.65 17.56 0.94
N VAL A 96 -3.64 16.70 0.84
CA VAL A 96 -3.46 15.55 1.73
C VAL A 96 -3.22 16.06 3.15
N ARG A 97 -4.04 15.60 4.10
CA ARG A 97 -3.99 16.06 5.51
C ARG A 97 -3.11 15.17 6.40
N ARG A 98 -3.06 13.87 6.13
CA ARG A 98 -2.33 12.92 6.98
C ARG A 98 -0.88 12.74 6.53
N VAL A 99 0.02 12.63 7.50
CA VAL A 99 1.43 12.24 7.28
C VAL A 99 1.50 10.85 6.64
N CYS A 100 2.50 10.62 5.79
CA CYS A 100 2.71 9.31 5.19
C CYS A 100 2.89 8.23 6.26
N ALA A 101 2.10 7.15 6.14
CA ALA A 101 2.17 6.02 7.06
C ALA A 101 3.58 5.39 7.11
N GLY A 102 4.34 5.43 6.01
CA GLY A 102 5.71 4.93 5.99
C GLY A 102 6.68 5.80 6.74
N VAL A 103 6.51 7.13 6.69
CA VAL A 103 7.28 8.07 7.50
C VAL A 103 6.90 7.91 8.97
N ALA A 104 5.60 7.87 9.28
CA ALA A 104 5.11 7.67 10.64
C ALA A 104 5.66 6.38 11.28
N ALA A 105 5.66 5.26 10.54
CA ALA A 105 6.19 3.98 11.00
C ALA A 105 7.72 3.93 11.11
N SER A 106 8.43 4.89 10.52
CA SER A 106 9.91 4.93 10.52
C SER A 106 10.47 5.94 11.52
N ARG A 107 9.61 6.67 12.24
CA ARG A 107 10.05 7.56 13.32
C ARG A 107 10.67 6.73 14.44
N ARG A 108 11.70 7.27 15.09
CA ARG A 108 12.41 6.59 16.20
C ARG A 108 11.51 6.37 17.42
N ASP A 109 10.53 7.25 17.63
CA ASP A 109 9.56 7.21 18.72
C ASP A 109 8.30 6.40 18.37
N PHE A 110 8.26 5.76 17.20
CA PHE A 110 7.11 4.95 16.79
C PHE A 110 6.92 3.77 17.75
N ARG A 111 5.69 3.64 18.27
CA ARG A 111 5.26 2.52 19.11
C ARG A 111 3.99 1.92 18.55
N LEU A 112 4.00 0.61 18.36
CA LEU A 112 2.80 -0.14 18.01
C LEU A 112 1.84 -0.16 19.20
N ALA A 113 0.55 0.06 18.95
CA ALA A 113 -0.48 -0.12 19.97
C ALA A 113 -0.62 -1.61 20.31
N THR A 114 -0.05 -2.02 21.45
CA THR A 114 -0.08 -3.40 21.92
C THR A 114 -1.18 -3.65 22.95
N SER A 115 -1.67 -2.63 23.65
CA SER A 115 -2.84 -2.69 24.51
C SER A 115 -4.13 -2.64 23.71
N ILE A 116 -5.14 -3.40 24.12
CA ILE A 116 -6.49 -3.31 23.53
C ILE A 116 -7.02 -1.90 23.80
N CYS A 117 -7.43 -1.20 22.74
CA CYS A 117 -7.98 0.14 22.86
C CYS A 117 -9.37 0.10 23.51
N GLU A 118 -9.61 1.05 24.41
CA GLU A 118 -10.96 1.34 24.90
C GLU A 118 -11.69 2.24 23.90
N GLU A 119 -12.95 1.92 23.63
CA GLU A 119 -13.79 2.71 22.75
C GLU A 119 -14.08 4.07 23.39
N ARG A 120 -13.79 5.16 22.67
CA ARG A 120 -14.08 6.52 23.10
C ARG A 120 -15.33 7.01 22.40
N GLY A 121 -16.35 7.38 23.18
CA GLY A 121 -17.58 7.96 22.65
C GLY A 121 -17.36 9.33 21.99
N LEU A 122 -18.33 9.79 21.20
CA LEU A 122 -18.26 11.07 20.48
C LEU A 122 -17.96 12.28 21.36
N CYS A 123 -18.47 12.31 22.60
CA CYS A 123 -18.23 13.40 23.54
C CYS A 123 -16.74 13.59 23.85
N ALA A 124 -15.96 12.50 23.93
CA ALA A 124 -14.52 12.54 24.18
C ALA A 124 -13.71 13.05 22.99
N GLN A 125 -14.31 13.14 21.80
CA GLN A 125 -13.72 13.66 20.56
C GLN A 125 -14.47 14.89 20.04
N ASN A 126 -15.13 15.63 20.93
CA ASN A 126 -15.84 16.88 20.62
C ASN A 126 -16.85 16.74 19.46
N TYR A 127 -17.50 15.58 19.35
CA TYR A 127 -18.44 15.27 18.26
C TYR A 127 -17.84 15.52 16.86
N ALA A 128 -16.54 15.32 16.69
CA ALA A 128 -15.83 15.58 15.44
C ALA A 128 -15.06 14.35 14.97
N CYS A 129 -14.91 14.18 13.66
CA CYS A 129 -14.14 13.10 13.06
C CYS A 129 -12.68 13.16 13.50
N ALA A 130 -12.13 12.05 13.97
CA ALA A 130 -10.77 11.98 14.49
C ALA A 130 -9.65 12.24 13.45
N GLU A 131 -9.96 12.32 12.14
CA GLU A 131 -8.99 12.64 11.09
C GLU A 131 -9.26 13.98 10.40
N CYS A 132 -10.51 14.28 10.05
CA CYS A 132 -10.85 15.46 9.25
C CYS A 132 -11.61 16.54 10.01
N GLU A 133 -11.90 16.31 11.31
CA GLU A 133 -12.61 17.21 12.22
C GLU A 133 -14.04 17.56 11.79
N ALA A 134 -14.57 16.92 10.73
CA ALA A 134 -15.96 17.10 10.32
C ALA A 134 -16.91 16.70 11.46
N PRO A 135 -17.99 17.46 11.71
CA PRO A 135 -18.95 17.14 12.76
C PRO A 135 -19.60 15.78 12.52
N LEU A 136 -19.82 15.06 13.62
CA LEU A 136 -20.34 13.71 13.67
C LEU A 136 -21.61 13.70 14.53
N ALA A 137 -22.67 13.11 14.00
CA ALA A 137 -23.91 12.86 14.70
C ALA A 137 -24.47 11.50 14.29
N TYR A 138 -25.19 10.84 15.20
CA TYR A 138 -25.93 9.63 14.89
C TYR A 138 -27.31 9.91 14.27
N ASP A 139 -27.75 11.17 14.37
CA ASP A 139 -29.02 11.68 13.85
C ASP A 139 -28.91 11.86 12.34
N GLY A 140 -28.96 10.75 11.60
CA GLY A 140 -28.82 10.73 10.16
C GLY A 140 -28.97 9.34 9.56
N PRO A 141 -28.97 9.24 8.23
CA PRO A 141 -29.02 7.96 7.54
C PRO A 141 -27.79 7.11 7.89
N VAL A 142 -27.97 5.78 7.93
CA VAL A 142 -26.96 4.81 8.38
C VAL A 142 -25.61 4.95 7.66
N ASN A 143 -25.62 5.37 6.39
CA ASN A 143 -24.40 5.58 5.60
C ASN A 143 -23.54 6.79 6.04
N GLN A 144 -24.13 7.72 6.79
CA GLN A 144 -23.48 8.92 7.32
C GLN A 144 -23.14 8.78 8.81
N GLN A 145 -23.63 7.73 9.47
CA GLN A 145 -23.32 7.48 10.87
C GLN A 145 -21.80 7.27 11.08
N PRO A 146 -21.26 7.75 12.21
CA PRO A 146 -19.86 7.57 12.57
C PRO A 146 -19.47 6.10 12.63
N ARG A 147 -18.26 5.79 12.16
CA ARG A 147 -17.70 4.43 12.13
C ARG A 147 -16.54 4.33 13.10
N LEU A 148 -16.58 3.31 13.97
CA LEU A 148 -15.52 3.02 14.93
C LEU A 148 -14.35 2.33 14.23
N CYS A 149 -13.14 2.83 14.47
CA CYS A 149 -11.91 2.12 14.12
C CYS A 149 -11.43 1.30 15.32
N GLU A 150 -11.47 -0.03 15.21
CA GLU A 150 -11.08 -0.93 16.31
C GLU A 150 -9.57 -0.88 16.64
N TYR A 151 -8.74 -0.35 15.75
CA TYR A 151 -7.30 -0.15 16.02
C TYR A 151 -7.01 1.10 16.87
N THR A 152 -7.81 2.17 16.72
CA THR A 152 -7.56 3.45 17.40
C THR A 152 -8.53 3.73 18.54
N GLY A 153 -9.68 3.07 18.56
CA GLY A 153 -10.76 3.33 19.52
C GLY A 153 -11.53 4.63 19.26
N LEU A 154 -11.32 5.28 18.12
CA LEU A 154 -11.93 6.58 17.77
C LEU A 154 -12.99 6.43 16.66
N LEU A 155 -13.90 7.41 16.58
CA LEU A 155 -14.97 7.48 15.58
C LEU A 155 -14.60 8.39 14.39
N PHE A 156 -14.97 7.95 13.20
CA PHE A 156 -14.61 8.59 11.92
C PHE A 156 -15.84 8.75 11.02
N CYS A 157 -15.83 9.76 10.16
CA CYS A 157 -16.84 9.93 9.12
C CYS A 157 -16.65 8.89 7.98
N SER A 158 -17.66 8.76 7.12
CA SER A 158 -17.64 7.84 5.97
C SER A 158 -16.50 8.11 4.97
N ARG A 159 -15.97 9.34 4.91
CA ARG A 159 -14.82 9.69 4.06
C ARG A 159 -13.48 9.21 4.61
N CYS A 160 -13.34 9.13 5.93
CA CYS A 160 -12.10 8.71 6.60
C CYS A 160 -12.07 7.22 6.94
N HIS A 161 -13.24 6.57 6.94
CA HIS A 161 -13.38 5.16 7.31
C HIS A 161 -14.21 4.39 6.28
N TRP A 162 -13.56 3.67 5.37
CA TRP A 162 -14.23 2.96 4.26
C TRP A 162 -14.67 1.54 4.62
N ALA A 163 -14.73 1.22 5.92
CA ALA A 163 -14.98 -0.11 6.44
C ALA A 163 -13.91 -1.14 6.02
N ASP A 164 -12.68 -0.66 5.75
CA ASP A 164 -11.53 -1.52 5.56
C ASP A 164 -11.34 -2.43 6.78
N GLN A 165 -10.86 -3.64 6.53
CA GLN A 165 -10.60 -4.61 7.57
C GLN A 165 -9.09 -4.87 7.71
N TRP A 166 -8.60 -5.04 8.93
CA TRP A 166 -7.27 -5.56 9.25
C TRP A 166 -7.29 -6.31 10.58
N SER A 167 -6.37 -7.25 10.79
CA SER A 167 -6.20 -7.93 12.07
C SER A 167 -5.56 -6.99 13.09
N ILE A 168 -6.11 -6.90 14.31
CA ILE A 168 -5.66 -5.92 15.30
C ILE A 168 -4.51 -6.49 16.14
N PRO A 169 -3.30 -5.91 16.12
CA PRO A 169 -2.13 -6.47 16.82
C PRO A 169 -2.37 -6.70 18.32
N ALA A 170 -2.97 -5.74 19.01
CA ALA A 170 -3.32 -5.88 20.42
C ALA A 170 -4.22 -7.09 20.72
N ARG A 171 -5.22 -7.37 19.86
CA ARG A 171 -6.11 -8.53 20.02
C ARG A 171 -5.39 -9.85 19.72
N ILE A 172 -4.46 -9.86 18.77
CA ILE A 172 -3.63 -11.03 18.51
C ILE A 172 -2.74 -11.33 19.73
N ILE A 173 -2.11 -10.30 20.31
CA ILE A 173 -1.20 -10.44 21.45
C ILE A 173 -1.92 -10.94 22.70
N HIS A 174 -3.12 -10.42 22.99
CA HIS A 174 -3.81 -10.73 24.25
C HIS A 174 -4.76 -11.93 24.13
N ASN A 175 -5.41 -12.11 22.98
CA ASN A 175 -6.50 -13.08 22.82
C ASN A 175 -6.24 -14.11 21.71
N MET A 176 -5.11 -14.04 21.00
CA MET A 176 -4.87 -14.78 19.75
C MET A 176 -5.98 -14.60 18.70
N ASP A 177 -6.69 -13.47 18.75
CA ASP A 177 -7.75 -13.15 17.79
C ASP A 177 -7.16 -12.43 16.58
N ALA A 178 -6.98 -13.17 15.49
CA ALA A 178 -6.52 -12.63 14.21
C ALA A 178 -7.69 -12.25 13.27
N ARG A 179 -8.94 -12.29 13.73
CA ARG A 179 -10.09 -11.94 12.89
C ARG A 179 -9.97 -10.48 12.41
N PRO A 180 -10.11 -10.21 11.10
CA PRO A 180 -10.09 -8.84 10.61
C PRO A 180 -11.23 -8.01 11.22
N ARG A 181 -10.91 -6.78 11.62
CA ARG A 181 -11.86 -5.83 12.21
C ARG A 181 -11.87 -4.51 11.43
N PRO A 182 -12.97 -3.72 11.51
CA PRO A 182 -13.06 -2.43 10.86
C PRO A 182 -12.00 -1.44 11.34
N VAL A 183 -11.30 -0.80 10.41
CA VAL A 183 -10.28 0.21 10.66
C VAL A 183 -10.41 1.41 9.73
N CYS A 184 -9.99 2.59 10.21
CA CYS A 184 -9.93 3.79 9.38
C CYS A 184 -8.84 3.68 8.31
N ARG A 185 -8.90 4.55 7.29
CA ARG A 185 -7.96 4.52 6.16
C ARG A 185 -6.51 4.71 6.60
N ALA A 186 -6.27 5.63 7.52
CA ALA A 186 -4.93 5.86 8.07
C ALA A 186 -4.38 4.62 8.79
N ALA A 187 -5.19 3.99 9.65
CA ALA A 187 -4.81 2.76 10.36
C ALA A 187 -4.54 1.60 9.39
N LYS A 188 -5.38 1.40 8.38
CA LYS A 188 -5.17 0.39 7.34
C LYS A 188 -3.82 0.56 6.63
N GLN A 189 -3.48 1.80 6.24
CA GLN A 189 -2.21 2.10 5.57
C GLN A 189 -1.01 1.87 6.50
N LEU A 190 -1.11 2.26 7.76
CA LEU A 190 -0.08 2.02 8.76
C LEU A 190 0.13 0.53 9.01
N LEU A 191 -0.94 -0.19 9.33
CA LEU A 191 -0.93 -1.62 9.62
C LEU A 191 -0.33 -2.42 8.45
N ALA A 192 -0.70 -2.08 7.21
CA ALA A 192 -0.14 -2.73 6.02
C ALA A 192 1.39 -2.53 5.87
N ILE A 193 1.93 -1.40 6.30
CA ILE A 193 3.38 -1.11 6.23
C ILE A 193 4.15 -1.85 7.32
N ILE A 194 3.53 -2.04 8.48
CA ILE A 194 4.20 -2.62 9.65
C ILE A 194 3.95 -4.11 9.84
N ASP A 195 3.05 -4.71 9.07
CA ASP A 195 2.60 -6.11 9.21
C ASP A 195 3.76 -7.11 9.26
N ASN A 196 4.79 -6.88 8.45
CA ASN A 196 5.97 -7.73 8.35
C ASN A 196 7.19 -7.20 9.13
N ARG A 197 7.02 -6.15 9.95
CA ARG A 197 8.11 -5.58 10.76
C ARG A 197 8.18 -6.28 12.12
N PRO A 198 9.38 -6.63 12.63
CA PRO A 198 9.54 -7.31 13.92
C PRO A 198 9.42 -6.30 15.09
N LEU A 199 8.20 -5.80 15.33
CA LEU A 199 7.94 -4.73 16.31
C LEU A 199 7.52 -5.22 17.69
N ILE A 200 7.19 -6.50 17.82
CA ILE A 200 6.59 -7.07 19.04
C ILE A 200 7.56 -8.07 19.64
N ASP A 201 8.04 -7.78 20.84
CA ASP A 201 8.66 -8.78 21.70
C ASP A 201 7.60 -9.42 22.60
N LEU A 202 7.07 -10.57 22.16
CA LEU A 202 6.06 -11.31 22.90
C LEU A 202 6.54 -11.76 24.28
N SER A 203 7.85 -11.92 24.49
CA SER A 203 8.39 -12.30 25.81
C SER A 203 8.28 -11.17 26.84
N GLN A 204 8.24 -9.92 26.38
CA GLN A 204 8.04 -8.74 27.24
C GLN A 204 6.56 -8.39 27.36
N VAL A 205 5.82 -8.42 26.26
CA VAL A 205 4.43 -7.93 26.23
C VAL A 205 3.43 -8.94 26.82
N ASN A 206 3.59 -10.23 26.51
CA ASN A 206 2.70 -11.28 27.04
C ASN A 206 3.46 -12.62 27.20
N PRO A 207 4.32 -12.74 28.24
CA PRO A 207 5.08 -13.96 28.47
C PRO A 207 4.20 -15.20 28.67
N SER A 208 3.02 -15.02 29.28
CA SER A 208 2.04 -16.09 29.49
C SER A 208 1.60 -16.72 28.17
N LEU A 209 1.44 -15.92 27.10
CA LEU A 209 1.04 -16.45 25.80
C LEU A 209 2.02 -17.52 25.28
N ILE A 210 3.32 -17.24 25.36
CA ILE A 210 4.37 -18.19 24.94
C ILE A 210 4.39 -19.40 25.88
N LYS A 211 4.21 -19.18 27.19
CA LYS A 211 4.25 -20.25 28.19
C LYS A 211 3.16 -21.30 27.95
N TYR A 212 1.95 -20.86 27.63
CA TYR A 212 0.78 -21.73 27.53
C TYR A 212 0.46 -22.19 26.10
N HIS A 213 0.86 -21.45 25.06
CA HIS A 213 0.57 -21.82 23.67
C HIS A 213 1.68 -22.69 23.05
N LYS A 214 1.38 -23.98 22.86
CA LYS A 214 2.36 -25.01 22.40
C LYS A 214 3.09 -24.63 21.12
N GLU A 215 2.38 -24.15 20.09
CA GLU A 215 3.01 -23.80 18.81
C GLU A 215 3.93 -22.59 18.93
N LEU A 216 3.59 -21.60 19.76
CA LEU A 216 4.43 -20.41 19.94
C LEU A 216 5.69 -20.78 20.71
N LYS A 217 5.57 -21.64 21.73
CA LYS A 217 6.71 -22.21 22.43
C LYS A 217 7.64 -22.99 21.49
N ARG A 218 7.06 -23.81 20.59
CA ARG A 218 7.82 -24.56 19.57
C ARG A 218 8.57 -23.63 18.63
N VAL A 219 7.91 -22.60 18.10
CA VAL A 219 8.53 -21.59 17.23
C VAL A 219 9.64 -20.83 17.97
N GLN A 220 9.44 -20.46 19.23
CA GLN A 220 10.47 -19.79 20.03
C GLN A 220 11.71 -20.68 20.22
N GLN A 221 11.51 -21.97 20.52
CA GLN A 221 12.63 -22.91 20.67
C GLN A 221 13.37 -23.11 19.34
N LEU A 222 12.66 -23.23 18.21
CA LEU A 222 13.28 -23.30 16.88
C LEU A 222 14.11 -22.05 16.57
N ARG A 223 13.58 -20.84 16.85
CA ARG A 223 14.33 -19.58 16.69
C ARG A 223 15.59 -19.56 17.55
N ARG A 224 15.52 -20.04 18.80
CA ARG A 224 16.69 -20.13 19.69
C ARG A 224 17.74 -21.10 19.15
N ASN A 225 17.32 -22.29 18.70
CA ASN A 225 18.22 -23.27 18.08
C ASN A 225 18.90 -22.70 16.82
N PHE A 226 18.13 -22.02 15.97
CA PHE A 226 18.67 -21.38 14.77
C PHE A 226 19.71 -20.31 15.10
N LEU A 227 19.49 -19.52 16.15
CA LEU A 227 20.46 -18.53 16.62
C LEU A 227 21.75 -19.17 17.17
N LEU A 228 21.66 -20.30 17.87
CA LEU A 228 22.84 -21.06 18.31
C LEU A 228 23.66 -21.59 17.12
N MET A 229 23.00 -21.95 16.03
CA MET A 229 23.64 -22.42 14.81
C MET A 229 24.13 -21.30 13.89
N LYS A 230 23.94 -20.02 14.25
CA LYS A 230 24.24 -18.86 13.39
C LYS A 230 25.68 -18.87 12.88
N CYS A 231 26.66 -19.17 13.74
CA CYS A 231 28.08 -19.21 13.35
C CYS A 231 28.36 -20.28 12.28
N TYR A 232 27.67 -21.43 12.34
CA TYR A 232 27.82 -22.50 11.34
C TYR A 232 27.22 -22.09 10.00
N PHE A 233 26.04 -21.46 9.99
CA PHE A 233 25.43 -20.98 8.75
C PHE A 233 26.26 -19.86 8.10
N VAL A 234 26.74 -18.89 8.88
CA VAL A 234 27.53 -17.78 8.31
C VAL A 234 28.91 -18.24 7.81
N SER A 235 29.51 -19.26 8.45
CA SER A 235 30.85 -19.74 8.09
C SER A 235 30.85 -20.83 7.02
N CYS A 236 29.74 -21.54 6.82
CA CYS A 236 29.64 -22.63 5.85
C CYS A 236 29.44 -22.09 4.44
N ARG A 237 30.43 -22.30 3.56
CA ARG A 237 30.43 -21.83 2.16
C ARG A 237 29.34 -22.46 1.28
N VAL A 238 28.76 -23.58 1.68
CA VAL A 238 27.72 -24.33 0.94
C VAL A 238 26.30 -23.95 1.40
N SER A 239 26.16 -23.15 2.45
CA SER A 239 24.85 -22.87 3.06
C SER A 239 23.96 -21.89 2.26
N PHE A 240 24.54 -21.13 1.31
CA PHE A 240 23.83 -20.11 0.51
C PHE A 240 23.54 -20.55 -0.93
N THR A 241 23.86 -21.78 -1.32
CA THR A 241 23.50 -22.34 -2.63
C THR A 241 22.14 -23.03 -2.54
N PHE A 242 21.06 -22.25 -2.61
CA PHE A 242 19.69 -22.71 -2.84
C PHE A 242 18.94 -21.72 -3.72
#